data_AF-A0AAE3G8T5-F1
#
_entry.id   AF-A0AAE3G8T5-F1
#
_cell.length_a   1.000
_cell.length_b   1.000
_cell.length_c   1.000
_cell.angle_alpha   90.00
_cell.angle_beta   90.00
_cell.angle_gamma   90.00
#
_symmetry.space_group_name_H-M   'P 1'
#
loop_
_entity.id
_entity.type
_entity.pdbx_description
1 polymer ?
#
loop_
_entity_poly.entity_id
_entity_poly.type
_entity_poly.pdbx_seq_one_letter_code
_entity_poly.pdbx_strand_id
1 'polypeptide(L)'
;MSDELIMPSTPPRVAPLPRPFMAPEVVSAFDHSINTWGTPSNLFRTMAHHPALAMTEVQYANSVIFDYGPYTYVPNPDTARGGTVLYPRAGFVDRVTKELVINLVSLLNRSRYSITHHTYIGYHTLAADLPVPDAAERRRRSEAMLLHLVDEDGVPTFEAPPGQDDPGPLYTELHLACLRLALAIREDPHAVSDEQIAGLRQLFSRHAPDAIAAHGLDRYPNTGTPEYRHAYTTSMLVEITWLITHFNGLLNTWFTVLRTTDESSLSEDGVEFVARYNRDVPASIRRRNNALLSRAP
;
A
#
# COMPACT_ATOMS: atom_id res chain seq x y z
N MET A 1 18.75 -14.25 -18.28
CA MET A 1 18.62 -14.34 -16.81
C MET A 1 17.25 -14.93 -16.52
N SER A 2 17.09 -15.72 -15.46
CA SER A 2 15.76 -16.22 -15.08
C SER A 2 14.83 -15.04 -14.76
N ASP A 3 13.58 -15.09 -15.22
CA ASP A 3 12.55 -14.11 -14.87
C ASP A 3 11.96 -14.38 -13.47
N GLU A 4 12.42 -15.43 -12.78
CA GLU A 4 12.01 -15.75 -11.41
C GLU A 4 12.64 -14.80 -10.39
N LEU A 5 11.96 -14.62 -9.25
CA LEU A 5 12.45 -13.84 -8.12
C LEU A 5 13.82 -14.37 -7.64
N ILE A 6 14.83 -13.49 -7.67
CA ILE A 6 16.18 -13.82 -7.19
C ILE A 6 16.21 -13.76 -5.68
N MET A 7 16.30 -14.91 -5.01
CA MET A 7 16.39 -15.02 -3.54
C MET A 7 17.69 -14.39 -2.98
N PRO A 8 17.67 -13.80 -1.77
CA PRO A 8 18.87 -13.21 -1.20
C PRO A 8 19.84 -14.32 -0.80
N SER A 9 21.12 -14.14 -1.10
CA SER A 9 22.18 -15.10 -0.72
C SER A 9 22.57 -15.01 0.75
N THR A 10 22.27 -13.89 1.41
CA THR A 10 22.54 -13.68 2.83
C THR A 10 21.31 -14.01 3.67
N PRO A 11 21.47 -14.69 4.82
CA PRO A 11 20.37 -14.98 5.72
C PRO A 11 19.80 -13.69 6.37
N PRO A 12 18.55 -13.76 6.88
CA PRO A 12 17.97 -12.67 7.65
C PRO A 12 18.81 -12.38 8.90
N ARG A 13 18.86 -11.12 9.35
CA ARG A 13 19.51 -10.75 10.62
C ARG A 13 18.67 -11.17 11.83
N VAL A 14 17.36 -11.26 11.66
CA VAL A 14 16.41 -11.82 12.62
C VAL A 14 15.62 -12.90 11.88
N ALA A 15 15.81 -14.15 12.27
CA ALA A 15 15.06 -15.25 11.67
C ALA A 15 13.56 -15.14 12.04
N PRO A 16 12.64 -15.37 11.10
CA PRO A 16 11.22 -15.48 11.40
C PRO A 16 10.98 -16.49 12.53
N LEU A 17 10.31 -16.08 13.60
CA LEU A 17 10.04 -16.95 14.75
C LEU A 17 9.07 -18.07 14.32
N PRO A 18 9.44 -19.36 14.44
CA PRO A 18 8.52 -20.45 14.13
C PRO A 18 7.36 -20.49 15.13
N ARG A 19 6.19 -20.93 14.66
CA ARG A 19 4.94 -20.93 15.44
C ARG A 19 5.06 -21.62 16.81
N PRO A 20 5.77 -22.78 16.96
CA PRO A 20 5.92 -23.43 18.26
C PRO A 20 6.68 -22.62 19.32
N PHE A 21 7.41 -21.58 18.92
CA PHE A 21 8.17 -20.72 19.83
C PHE A 21 7.45 -19.41 20.17
N MET A 22 6.25 -19.19 19.64
CA MET A 22 5.43 -18.03 19.95
C MET A 22 4.64 -18.23 21.25
N ALA A 23 4.46 -17.16 22.03
CA ALA A 23 3.53 -17.18 23.15
C ALA A 23 2.08 -17.39 22.65
N PRO A 24 1.17 -18.01 23.44
CA PRO A 24 -0.20 -18.32 22.99
C PRO A 24 -0.97 -17.12 22.44
N GLU A 25 -0.83 -15.95 23.05
CA GLU A 25 -1.46 -14.71 22.61
C GLU A 25 -0.91 -14.21 21.26
N VAL A 26 0.38 -14.43 20.99
CA VAL A 26 1.02 -14.11 19.71
C VAL A 26 0.59 -15.10 18.63
N VAL A 27 0.40 -16.38 18.97
CA VAL A 27 -0.19 -17.37 18.04
C VAL A 27 -1.59 -16.93 17.64
N SER A 28 -2.42 -16.49 18.59
CA SER A 28 -3.78 -16.02 18.28
C SER A 28 -3.76 -14.78 17.36
N ALA A 29 -2.85 -13.84 17.60
CA ALA A 29 -2.67 -12.68 16.72
C ALA A 29 -2.12 -13.08 15.34
N PHE A 30 -1.23 -14.07 15.27
CA PHE A 30 -0.72 -14.61 14.01
C PHE A 30 -1.82 -15.29 13.20
N ASP A 31 -2.64 -16.13 13.82
CA ASP A 31 -3.82 -16.74 13.19
C ASP A 31 -4.80 -15.66 12.70
N HIS A 32 -5.00 -14.59 13.47
CA HIS A 32 -5.79 -13.46 13.02
C HIS A 32 -5.19 -12.78 11.79
N SER A 33 -3.87 -12.62 11.72
CA SER A 33 -3.18 -12.07 10.54
C SER A 33 -3.37 -12.96 9.30
N ILE A 34 -3.28 -14.28 9.45
CA ILE A 34 -3.49 -15.25 8.36
C ILE A 34 -4.94 -15.16 7.86
N ASN A 35 -5.91 -15.14 8.77
CA ASN A 35 -7.32 -15.04 8.41
C ASN A 35 -7.66 -13.70 7.72
N THR A 36 -6.94 -12.63 8.06
CA THR A 36 -7.18 -11.29 7.53
C THR A 36 -6.48 -11.08 6.18
N TRP A 37 -5.23 -11.52 6.05
CA TRP A 37 -4.37 -11.23 4.88
C TRP A 37 -4.15 -12.43 3.96
N GLY A 38 -4.61 -13.62 4.35
CA GLY A 38 -4.49 -14.85 3.58
C GLY A 38 -3.08 -15.41 3.45
N THR A 39 -2.10 -14.87 4.19
CA THR A 39 -0.69 -15.26 4.11
C THR A 39 -0.03 -15.32 5.49
N PRO A 40 0.63 -16.42 5.86
CA PRO A 40 1.45 -16.54 7.08
C PRO A 40 2.77 -15.77 6.90
N SER A 41 2.72 -14.45 7.09
CA SER A 41 3.81 -13.56 6.70
C SER A 41 5.04 -13.63 7.62
N ASN A 42 6.23 -13.56 7.01
CA ASN A 42 7.48 -13.39 7.70
C ASN A 42 7.61 -12.01 8.35
N LEU A 43 6.85 -10.99 7.90
CA LEU A 43 6.66 -9.76 8.67
C LEU A 43 6.17 -10.08 10.09
N PHE A 44 5.07 -10.83 10.21
CA PHE A 44 4.48 -11.11 11.52
C PHE A 44 5.42 -11.99 12.35
N ARG A 45 5.95 -13.05 11.75
CA ARG A 45 6.89 -13.98 12.41
C ARG A 45 8.18 -13.28 12.87
N THR A 46 8.67 -12.28 12.14
CA THR A 46 9.83 -11.49 12.57
C THR A 46 9.46 -10.56 13.72
N MET A 47 8.28 -9.94 13.67
CA MET A 47 7.77 -9.08 14.74
C MET A 47 7.43 -9.87 16.02
N ALA A 48 7.13 -11.17 15.92
CA ALA A 48 6.78 -12.04 17.04
C ALA A 48 7.88 -12.17 18.12
N HIS A 49 9.13 -11.83 17.81
CA HIS A 49 10.19 -11.66 18.82
C HIS A 49 9.89 -10.51 19.81
N HIS A 50 8.97 -9.61 19.46
CA HIS A 50 8.43 -8.57 20.32
C HIS A 50 6.89 -8.70 20.41
N PRO A 51 6.36 -9.53 21.34
CA PRO A 51 4.94 -9.87 21.42
C PRO A 51 3.98 -8.69 21.36
N ALA A 52 4.26 -7.63 22.12
CA ALA A 52 3.40 -6.44 22.15
C ALA A 52 3.28 -5.74 20.78
N LEU A 53 4.33 -5.73 19.96
CA LEU A 53 4.27 -5.17 18.61
C LEU A 53 3.46 -6.11 17.70
N ALA A 54 3.78 -7.41 17.71
CA ALA A 54 3.10 -8.40 16.87
C ALA A 54 1.58 -8.41 17.09
N MET A 55 1.14 -8.27 18.35
CA MET A 55 -0.29 -8.21 18.69
C MET A 55 -1.01 -6.96 18.14
N THR A 56 -0.30 -5.87 17.89
CA THR A 56 -0.89 -4.63 17.35
C THR A 56 -0.92 -4.59 15.82
N GLU A 57 -0.09 -5.41 15.18
CA GLU A 57 0.25 -5.29 13.76
C GLU A 57 -0.98 -5.35 12.84
N VAL A 58 -1.84 -6.35 13.03
CA VAL A 58 -3.02 -6.53 12.16
C VAL A 58 -3.98 -5.34 12.25
N GLN A 59 -4.27 -4.87 13.47
CA GLN A 59 -5.18 -3.75 13.67
C GLN A 59 -4.61 -2.45 13.11
N TYR A 60 -3.30 -2.26 13.29
CA TYR A 60 -2.61 -1.07 12.83
C TYR A 60 -2.53 -1.01 11.30
N ALA A 61 -2.04 -2.06 10.64
CA ALA A 61 -1.98 -2.11 9.19
C ALA A 61 -3.37 -1.98 8.54
N ASN A 62 -4.41 -2.59 9.13
CA ASN A 62 -5.79 -2.44 8.65
C ASN A 62 -6.38 -1.04 8.85
N SER A 63 -5.79 -0.18 9.70
CA SER A 63 -6.29 1.19 9.88
C SER A 63 -5.88 2.16 8.76
N VAL A 64 -4.99 1.74 7.85
CA VAL A 64 -4.44 2.63 6.81
C VAL A 64 -4.19 1.93 5.47
N ILE A 65 -3.82 0.64 5.47
CA ILE A 65 -3.50 -0.11 4.25
C ILE A 65 -4.77 -0.73 3.67
N PHE A 66 -5.46 -1.55 4.47
CA PHE A 66 -6.58 -2.36 4.01
C PHE A 66 -7.90 -1.66 4.32
N ASP A 67 -8.76 -1.48 3.32
CA ASP A 67 -10.05 -0.80 3.43
C ASP A 67 -11.02 -1.64 4.26
N TYR A 68 -10.83 -1.67 5.57
CA TYR A 68 -11.71 -2.40 6.47
C TYR A 68 -12.89 -1.51 6.82
N GLY A 69 -14.10 -2.05 6.63
CA GLY A 69 -15.38 -1.33 6.70
C GLY A 69 -16.15 -1.32 8.03
N PRO A 70 -15.57 -1.10 9.22
CA PRO A 70 -16.36 -0.63 10.34
C PRO A 70 -16.51 0.88 10.25
N TYR A 71 -17.75 1.34 10.22
CA TYR A 71 -18.07 2.73 10.51
C TYR A 71 -18.07 2.97 12.02
N THR A 72 -17.88 4.23 12.40
CA THR A 72 -18.06 4.70 13.78
C THR A 72 -18.89 5.97 13.79
N TYR A 73 -19.48 6.29 14.93
CA TYR A 73 -20.10 7.58 15.14
C TYR A 73 -19.06 8.56 15.68
N VAL A 74 -18.96 9.73 15.05
CA VAL A 74 -18.11 10.84 15.49
C VAL A 74 -18.98 12.07 15.77
N PRO A 75 -18.52 13.03 16.58
CA PRO A 75 -19.18 14.33 16.69
C PRO A 75 -19.38 14.95 15.31
N ASN A 76 -20.57 15.51 15.06
CA ASN A 76 -20.90 16.06 13.75
C ASN A 76 -19.92 17.21 13.40
N PRO A 77 -19.18 17.13 12.28
CA PRO A 77 -18.31 18.21 11.83
C PRO A 77 -19.07 19.52 11.58
N ASP A 78 -20.35 19.43 11.19
CA ASP A 78 -21.26 20.58 11.18
C ASP A 78 -21.78 20.83 12.61
N THR A 79 -21.03 21.65 13.36
CA THR A 79 -21.32 21.94 14.77
C THR A 79 -22.66 22.64 14.96
N ALA A 80 -23.19 23.33 13.95
CA ALA A 80 -24.49 23.99 14.02
C ALA A 80 -25.65 22.99 14.07
N ARG A 81 -25.46 21.78 13.50
CA ARG A 81 -26.43 20.69 13.58
C ARG A 81 -26.35 19.90 14.88
N GLY A 82 -25.19 19.92 15.54
CA GLY A 82 -24.92 19.10 16.72
C GLY A 82 -25.04 17.59 16.47
N GLY A 83 -24.99 16.81 17.55
CA GLY A 83 -25.13 15.35 17.50
C GLY A 83 -23.91 14.62 16.94
N THR A 84 -24.14 13.43 16.39
CA THR A 84 -23.12 12.57 15.79
C THR A 84 -23.47 12.22 14.34
N VAL A 85 -22.45 11.82 13.58
CA VAL A 85 -22.59 11.37 12.19
C VAL A 85 -21.80 10.08 11.98
N LEU A 86 -22.25 9.25 11.04
CA LEU A 86 -21.54 8.03 10.65
C LEU A 86 -20.28 8.38 9.85
N TYR A 87 -19.16 7.73 10.17
CA TYR A 87 -17.84 8.05 9.61
C TYR A 87 -16.99 6.78 9.42
N PRO A 88 -16.19 6.66 8.33
CA PRO A 88 -15.25 5.56 8.19
C PRO A 88 -14.23 5.55 9.32
N ARG A 89 -13.77 4.36 9.72
CA ARG A 89 -12.59 4.21 10.60
C ARG A 89 -11.27 4.19 9.83
N ALA A 90 -11.31 3.81 8.55
CA ALA A 90 -10.20 3.72 7.62
C ALA A 90 -10.75 3.73 6.18
N GLY A 91 -9.89 3.73 5.17
CA GLY A 91 -10.31 3.57 3.78
C GLY A 91 -10.86 4.86 3.15
N PHE A 92 -10.31 6.02 3.51
CA PHE A 92 -10.67 7.30 2.91
C PHE A 92 -10.08 7.46 1.51
N VAL A 93 -8.89 6.89 1.28
CA VAL A 93 -8.24 6.81 -0.04
C VAL A 93 -8.42 5.40 -0.61
N ASP A 94 -8.68 5.30 -1.91
CA ASP A 94 -8.90 4.02 -2.57
C ASP A 94 -7.64 3.13 -2.60
N ARG A 95 -7.87 1.82 -2.66
CA ARG A 95 -6.80 0.81 -2.64
C ARG A 95 -5.80 0.96 -3.80
N VAL A 96 -6.24 1.38 -4.99
CA VAL A 96 -5.36 1.56 -6.15
C VAL A 96 -4.36 2.67 -5.89
N THR A 97 -4.82 3.84 -5.44
CA THR A 97 -3.95 4.98 -5.08
C THR A 97 -2.96 4.58 -3.99
N LYS A 98 -3.43 3.87 -2.95
CA LYS A 98 -2.57 3.40 -1.84
C LYS A 98 -1.47 2.48 -2.35
N GLU A 99 -1.79 1.46 -3.13
CA GLU A 99 -0.79 0.50 -3.62
C GLU A 99 0.20 1.11 -4.61
N LEU A 100 -0.21 2.09 -5.43
CA LEU A 100 0.73 2.84 -6.29
C LEU A 100 1.77 3.58 -5.45
N VAL A 101 1.34 4.26 -4.38
CA VAL A 101 2.23 4.99 -3.46
C VAL A 101 3.15 4.03 -2.71
N ILE A 102 2.61 2.93 -2.17
CA ILE A 102 3.43 1.93 -1.47
C ILE A 102 4.50 1.36 -2.40
N ASN A 103 4.11 0.94 -3.61
CA ASN A 103 5.06 0.41 -4.59
C ASN A 103 6.14 1.42 -4.94
N LEU A 104 5.79 2.68 -5.22
CA LEU A 104 6.77 3.73 -5.54
C LEU A 104 7.81 3.86 -4.41
N VAL A 105 7.35 4.06 -3.17
CA VAL A 105 8.25 4.28 -2.03
C VAL A 105 9.11 3.04 -1.75
N SER A 106 8.54 1.84 -1.88
CA SER A 106 9.29 0.58 -1.74
C SER A 106 10.36 0.38 -2.80
N LEU A 107 10.08 0.78 -4.04
CA LEU A 107 11.05 0.76 -5.14
C LEU A 107 12.19 1.76 -4.89
N LEU A 108 11.86 3.00 -4.52
CA LEU A 108 12.84 4.05 -4.22
C LEU A 108 13.73 3.73 -3.02
N ASN A 109 13.20 2.98 -2.04
CA ASN A 109 13.98 2.54 -0.87
C ASN A 109 14.63 1.18 -1.06
N ARG A 110 14.42 0.55 -2.22
CA ARG A 110 14.96 -0.79 -2.56
C ARG A 110 14.65 -1.84 -1.48
N SER A 111 13.49 -1.70 -0.83
CA SER A 111 13.05 -2.61 0.23
C SER A 111 12.53 -3.90 -0.38
N ARG A 112 13.37 -4.94 -0.34
CA ARG A 112 13.05 -6.25 -0.93
C ARG A 112 11.67 -6.77 -0.54
N TYR A 113 11.42 -6.91 0.75
CA TYR A 113 10.19 -7.52 1.27
C TYR A 113 8.95 -6.73 0.84
N SER A 114 9.02 -5.39 0.90
CA SER A 114 7.91 -4.55 0.44
C SER A 114 7.75 -4.59 -1.07
N ILE A 115 8.84 -4.56 -1.85
CA ILE A 115 8.80 -4.63 -3.32
C ILE A 115 8.09 -5.91 -3.75
N THR A 116 8.46 -7.07 -3.21
CA THR A 116 7.86 -8.34 -3.61
C THR A 116 6.38 -8.42 -3.22
N HIS A 117 6.06 -8.14 -1.95
CA HIS A 117 4.70 -8.25 -1.42
C HIS A 117 3.76 -7.22 -2.04
N HIS A 118 4.14 -5.95 -2.09
CA HIS A 118 3.27 -4.90 -2.63
C HIS A 118 3.26 -4.86 -4.15
N THR A 119 4.26 -5.41 -4.85
CA THR A 119 4.09 -5.68 -6.29
C THR A 119 3.01 -6.73 -6.51
N TYR A 120 3.02 -7.84 -5.76
CA TYR A 120 2.00 -8.88 -5.87
C TYR A 120 0.61 -8.33 -5.50
N ILE A 121 0.49 -7.71 -4.33
CA ILE A 121 -0.77 -7.13 -3.84
C ILE A 121 -1.24 -6.03 -4.79
N GLY A 122 -0.38 -5.09 -5.14
CA GLY A 122 -0.69 -3.98 -6.05
C GLY A 122 -1.14 -4.46 -7.42
N TYR A 123 -0.47 -5.44 -8.03
CA TYR A 123 -0.89 -5.96 -9.33
C TYR A 123 -2.29 -6.56 -9.28
N HIS A 124 -2.60 -7.36 -8.25
CA HIS A 124 -3.92 -7.94 -8.07
C HIS A 124 -4.99 -6.89 -7.74
N THR A 125 -4.70 -5.92 -6.88
CA THR A 125 -5.58 -4.79 -6.58
C THR A 125 -5.90 -4.00 -7.84
N LEU A 126 -4.90 -3.56 -8.59
CA LEU A 126 -5.13 -2.78 -9.82
C LEU A 126 -5.90 -3.61 -10.86
N ALA A 127 -5.57 -4.90 -11.00
CA ALA A 127 -6.25 -5.80 -11.91
C ALA A 127 -7.69 -6.14 -11.48
N ALA A 128 -8.08 -5.84 -10.24
CA ALA A 128 -9.44 -5.99 -9.74
C ALA A 128 -10.21 -4.66 -9.78
N ASP A 129 -9.56 -3.55 -9.42
CA ASP A 129 -10.27 -2.34 -8.99
C ASP A 129 -10.12 -1.15 -9.94
N LEU A 130 -9.21 -1.21 -10.92
CA LEU A 130 -9.13 -0.15 -11.94
C LEU A 130 -10.47 -0.02 -12.69
N PRO A 131 -10.94 1.21 -12.96
CA PRO A 131 -12.25 1.47 -13.60
C PRO A 131 -12.20 1.26 -15.13
N VAL A 132 -11.71 0.08 -15.55
CA VAL A 132 -11.53 -0.34 -16.94
C VAL A 132 -12.41 -1.57 -17.18
N PRO A 133 -13.48 -1.49 -17.99
CA PRO A 133 -14.46 -2.56 -18.10
C PRO A 133 -13.89 -3.92 -18.51
N ASP A 134 -12.97 -3.93 -19.48
CA ASP A 134 -12.36 -5.18 -19.96
C ASP A 134 -11.25 -5.68 -19.03
N ALA A 135 -11.30 -6.96 -18.66
CA ALA A 135 -10.38 -7.54 -17.68
C ALA A 135 -8.96 -7.74 -18.23
N ALA A 136 -8.80 -7.98 -19.53
CA ALA A 136 -7.48 -8.12 -20.15
C ALA A 136 -6.78 -6.76 -20.23
N GLU A 137 -7.53 -5.73 -20.65
CA GLU A 137 -7.10 -4.35 -20.66
C GLU A 137 -6.78 -3.84 -19.26
N ARG A 138 -7.60 -4.20 -18.25
CA ARG A 138 -7.32 -3.88 -16.85
C ARG A 138 -5.97 -4.43 -16.41
N ARG A 139 -5.68 -5.71 -16.69
CA ARG A 139 -4.39 -6.34 -16.38
C ARG A 139 -3.22 -5.67 -17.12
N ARG A 140 -3.38 -5.39 -18.42
CA ARG A 140 -2.37 -4.67 -19.23
C ARG A 140 -2.04 -3.32 -18.61
N ARG A 141 -3.08 -2.58 -18.20
CA ARG A 141 -2.92 -1.26 -17.59
C ARG A 141 -2.33 -1.34 -16.19
N SER A 142 -2.70 -2.34 -15.38
CA SER A 142 -2.05 -2.62 -14.07
C SER A 142 -0.56 -2.85 -14.21
N GLU A 143 -0.17 -3.68 -15.20
CA GLU A 143 1.24 -3.95 -15.49
C GLU A 143 1.96 -2.66 -15.90
N ALA A 144 1.40 -1.91 -16.84
CA ALA A 144 1.98 -0.66 -17.32
C ALA A 144 2.13 0.37 -16.19
N MET A 145 1.10 0.54 -15.34
CA MET A 145 1.13 1.47 -14.21
C MET A 145 2.19 1.11 -13.16
N LEU A 146 2.47 -0.17 -12.92
CA LEU A 146 3.50 -0.59 -11.95
C LEU A 146 4.92 -0.53 -12.55
N LEU A 147 5.06 -0.82 -13.84
CA LEU A 147 6.32 -0.68 -14.56
C LEU A 147 6.77 0.77 -14.66
N HIS A 148 5.84 1.70 -14.93
CA HIS A 148 6.18 3.11 -15.14
C HIS A 148 6.39 3.90 -13.84
N LEU A 149 6.29 3.29 -12.65
CA LEU A 149 6.63 3.98 -11.40
C LEU A 149 8.09 4.42 -11.37
N VAL A 150 9.00 3.50 -11.70
CA VAL A 150 10.45 3.74 -11.83
C VAL A 150 11.03 2.86 -12.92
N ASP A 151 12.13 3.29 -13.53
CA ASP A 151 12.91 2.48 -14.48
C ASP A 151 13.74 1.37 -13.79
N GLU A 152 14.56 0.67 -14.56
CA GLU A 152 15.47 -0.37 -14.07
C GLU A 152 16.59 0.17 -13.17
N ASP A 153 16.84 1.48 -13.21
CA ASP A 153 17.80 2.21 -12.37
C ASP A 153 17.19 2.72 -11.06
N GLY A 154 15.86 2.68 -10.94
CA GLY A 154 15.13 3.17 -9.78
C GLY A 154 14.83 4.66 -9.87
N VAL A 155 15.01 5.26 -11.05
CA VAL A 155 14.66 6.65 -11.31
C VAL A 155 13.15 6.75 -11.53
N PRO A 156 12.44 7.68 -10.86
CA PRO A 156 11.01 7.91 -11.09
C PRO A 156 10.69 8.18 -12.57
N THR A 157 9.72 7.44 -13.11
CA THR A 157 9.26 7.58 -14.51
C THR A 157 7.77 7.81 -14.64
N PHE A 158 7.03 7.95 -13.54
CA PHE A 158 5.56 8.03 -13.57
C PHE A 158 5.02 9.31 -14.24
N GLU A 159 5.88 10.30 -14.45
CA GLU A 159 5.59 11.53 -15.21
C GLU A 159 5.87 11.39 -16.71
N ALA A 160 6.66 10.40 -17.12
CA ALA A 160 6.98 10.19 -18.52
C ALA A 160 5.72 9.74 -19.27
N PRO A 161 5.49 10.23 -20.50
CA PRO A 161 4.42 9.69 -21.32
C PRO A 161 4.65 8.19 -21.50
N PRO A 162 3.61 7.35 -21.41
CA PRO A 162 3.77 5.95 -21.75
C PRO A 162 4.25 5.85 -23.21
N GLY A 163 4.97 4.78 -23.53
CA GLY A 163 5.53 4.57 -24.87
C GLY A 163 4.48 4.68 -25.99
N GLN A 164 4.93 4.78 -27.24
CA GLN A 164 4.09 5.06 -28.43
C GLN A 164 2.86 4.14 -28.60
N ASP A 165 2.83 2.98 -27.94
CA ASP A 165 1.77 1.99 -28.02
C ASP A 165 0.63 2.15 -26.99
N ASP A 166 0.68 3.18 -26.11
CA ASP A 166 -0.39 3.44 -25.13
C ASP A 166 -1.11 4.78 -25.39
N PRO A 167 -2.40 4.76 -25.82
CA PRO A 167 -3.07 5.96 -26.33
C PRO A 167 -3.56 6.95 -25.26
N GLY A 168 -3.25 6.76 -23.97
CA GLY A 168 -3.77 7.63 -22.92
C GLY A 168 -2.92 7.69 -21.65
N PRO A 169 -3.23 8.62 -20.72
CA PRO A 169 -2.52 8.75 -19.47
C PRO A 169 -2.69 7.48 -18.60
N LEU A 170 -1.58 6.98 -18.05
CA LEU A 170 -1.58 5.86 -17.11
C LEU A 170 -2.18 6.23 -15.77
N TYR A 171 -1.94 7.46 -15.32
CA TYR A 171 -2.29 7.95 -13.99
C TYR A 171 -3.31 9.08 -14.07
N THR A 172 -4.19 9.17 -13.08
CA THR A 172 -5.07 10.32 -12.90
C THR A 172 -4.29 11.49 -12.30
N GLU A 173 -4.88 12.70 -12.30
CA GLU A 173 -4.30 13.85 -11.60
C GLU A 173 -4.06 13.55 -10.11
N LEU A 174 -4.99 12.84 -9.46
CA LEU A 174 -4.86 12.47 -8.06
C LEU A 174 -3.72 11.47 -7.84
N HIS A 175 -3.61 10.44 -8.69
CA HIS A 175 -2.49 9.49 -8.62
C HIS A 175 -1.16 10.22 -8.71
N LEU A 176 -0.98 11.10 -9.70
CA LEU A 176 0.25 11.86 -9.89
C LEU A 176 0.54 12.77 -8.68
N ALA A 177 -0.46 13.46 -8.13
CA ALA A 177 -0.26 14.29 -6.95
C ALA A 177 0.18 13.48 -5.71
N CYS A 178 -0.42 12.31 -5.49
CA CYS A 178 -0.01 11.40 -4.41
C CYS A 178 1.41 10.85 -4.63
N LEU A 179 1.77 10.46 -5.84
CA LEU A 179 3.11 9.96 -6.19
C LEU A 179 4.18 11.06 -6.04
N ARG A 180 3.88 12.29 -6.47
CA ARG A 180 4.76 13.48 -6.26
C ARG A 180 4.96 13.77 -4.79
N LEU A 181 3.90 13.74 -3.99
CA LEU A 181 4.01 13.94 -2.54
C LEU A 181 4.84 12.83 -1.89
N ALA A 182 4.64 11.57 -2.32
CA ALA A 182 5.43 10.44 -1.83
C ALA A 182 6.92 10.58 -2.14
N LEU A 183 7.25 11.01 -3.36
CA LEU A 183 8.63 11.31 -3.77
C LEU A 183 9.22 12.45 -2.92
N ALA A 184 8.51 13.57 -2.78
CA ALA A 184 8.95 14.71 -1.98
C ALA A 184 9.20 14.34 -0.50
N ILE A 185 8.27 13.62 0.14
CA ILE A 185 8.44 13.14 1.52
C ILE A 185 9.62 12.17 1.65
N ARG A 186 9.87 11.35 0.63
CA ARG A 186 10.99 10.41 0.61
C ARG A 186 12.33 11.11 0.46
N GLU A 187 12.40 12.16 -0.34
CA GLU A 187 13.62 12.94 -0.59
C GLU A 187 13.95 13.89 0.56
N ASP A 188 13.01 14.76 0.92
CA ASP A 188 13.13 15.68 2.03
C ASP A 188 11.73 16.08 2.55
N PRO A 189 11.26 15.50 3.68
CA PRO A 189 9.94 15.85 4.22
C PRO A 189 9.85 17.32 4.67
N HIS A 190 10.97 18.00 4.94
CA HIS A 190 10.96 19.43 5.26
C HIS A 190 10.79 20.33 4.03
N ALA A 191 11.00 19.80 2.83
CA ALA A 191 10.82 20.53 1.58
C ALA A 191 9.36 20.51 1.08
N VAL A 192 8.48 19.72 1.70
CA VAL A 192 7.06 19.68 1.35
C VAL A 192 6.41 21.03 1.66
N SER A 193 5.88 21.70 0.63
CA SER A 193 5.34 23.05 0.74
C SER A 193 3.83 23.06 1.04
N ASP A 194 3.37 24.17 1.62
CA ASP A 194 1.94 24.43 1.82
C ASP A 194 1.16 24.42 0.50
N GLU A 195 1.79 24.84 -0.59
CA GLU A 195 1.18 24.83 -1.94
C GLU A 195 0.94 23.38 -2.42
N GLN A 196 1.90 22.48 -2.22
CA GLN A 196 1.73 21.05 -2.55
C GLN A 196 0.58 20.44 -1.75
N ILE A 197 0.51 20.73 -0.44
CA ILE A 197 -0.56 20.24 0.43
C ILE A 197 -1.92 20.83 0.03
N ALA A 198 -1.98 22.12 -0.27
CA ALA A 198 -3.22 22.78 -0.70
C ALA A 198 -3.72 22.22 -2.05
N GLY A 199 -2.82 21.99 -3.01
CA GLY A 199 -3.15 21.38 -4.29
C GLY A 199 -3.70 19.97 -4.15
N LEU A 200 -3.06 19.13 -3.33
CA LEU A 200 -3.56 17.78 -3.05
C LEU A 200 -4.90 17.81 -2.32
N ARG A 201 -5.10 18.74 -1.37
CA ARG A 201 -6.38 18.90 -0.69
C ARG A 201 -7.50 19.28 -1.65
N GLN A 202 -7.23 20.13 -2.63
CA GLN A 202 -8.20 20.49 -3.67
C GLN A 202 -8.58 19.28 -4.52
N LEU A 203 -7.60 18.45 -4.90
CA LEU A 203 -7.84 17.18 -5.58
C LEU A 203 -8.71 16.25 -4.73
N PHE A 204 -8.34 16.00 -3.47
CA PHE A 204 -9.16 15.17 -2.58
C PHE A 204 -10.58 15.72 -2.40
N SER A 205 -10.75 17.04 -2.30
CA SER A 205 -12.09 17.63 -2.21
C SER A 205 -12.94 17.38 -3.45
N ARG A 206 -12.34 17.24 -4.64
CA ARG A 206 -13.05 16.85 -5.87
C ARG A 206 -13.45 15.37 -5.86
N HIS A 207 -12.62 14.50 -5.28
CA HIS A 207 -12.84 13.05 -5.22
C HIS A 207 -13.66 12.58 -4.02
N ALA A 208 -13.74 13.37 -2.94
CA ALA A 208 -14.45 13.01 -1.72
C ALA A 208 -15.92 12.61 -1.95
N PRO A 209 -16.73 13.26 -2.82
CA PRO A 209 -18.10 12.82 -3.07
C PRO A 209 -18.20 11.38 -3.58
N ASP A 210 -17.35 10.98 -4.53
CA ASP A 210 -17.35 9.64 -5.10
C ASP A 210 -16.86 8.61 -4.08
N ALA A 211 -15.84 8.96 -3.28
CA ALA A 211 -15.37 8.10 -2.18
C ALA A 211 -16.48 7.89 -1.12
N ILE A 212 -17.15 8.97 -0.69
CA ILE A 212 -18.29 8.90 0.24
C ILE A 212 -19.41 8.01 -0.32
N ALA A 213 -19.72 8.13 -1.61
CA ALA A 213 -20.72 7.29 -2.28
C ALA A 213 -20.28 5.82 -2.41
N ALA A 214 -19.00 5.55 -2.63
CA ALA A 214 -18.45 4.18 -2.67
C ALA A 214 -18.59 3.46 -1.30
N HIS A 215 -18.53 4.22 -0.20
CA HIS A 215 -18.87 3.74 1.15
C HIS A 215 -20.39 3.66 1.42
N GLY A 216 -21.24 4.17 0.52
CA GLY A 216 -22.68 4.29 0.73
C GLY A 216 -23.07 5.28 1.83
N LEU A 217 -22.14 6.15 2.23
CA LEU A 217 -22.34 7.13 3.30
C LEU A 217 -23.23 8.29 2.86
N ASP A 218 -23.33 8.55 1.56
CA ASP A 218 -24.22 9.52 0.93
C ASP A 218 -25.71 9.29 1.26
N ARG A 219 -26.07 8.08 1.70
CA ARG A 219 -27.43 7.70 2.11
C ARG A 219 -27.76 8.03 3.56
N TYR A 220 -26.77 8.43 4.36
CA TYR A 220 -26.95 8.69 5.79
C TYR A 220 -27.22 10.17 6.07
N PRO A 221 -28.01 10.50 7.09
CA PRO A 221 -28.24 11.89 7.47
C PRO A 221 -26.93 12.62 7.79
N ASN A 222 -26.84 13.89 7.39
CA ASN A 222 -25.74 14.80 7.70
C ASN A 222 -24.36 14.47 7.10
N THR A 223 -24.23 13.46 6.22
CA THR A 223 -22.98 13.17 5.50
C THR A 223 -22.80 14.00 4.22
N GLY A 224 -23.87 14.64 3.74
CA GLY A 224 -23.85 15.48 2.54
C GLY A 224 -23.42 16.93 2.77
N THR A 225 -23.05 17.34 3.98
CA THR A 225 -22.74 18.75 4.28
C THR A 225 -21.34 19.16 3.78
N PRO A 226 -21.09 20.45 3.51
CA PRO A 226 -19.74 20.95 3.23
C PRO A 226 -18.73 20.60 4.33
N GLU A 227 -19.12 20.69 5.60
CA GLU A 227 -18.29 20.41 6.77
C GLU A 227 -17.92 18.93 6.85
N TYR A 228 -18.85 18.02 6.54
CA TYR A 228 -18.57 16.59 6.47
C TYR A 228 -17.58 16.28 5.35
N ARG A 229 -17.78 16.84 4.16
CA ARG A 229 -16.84 16.66 3.03
C ARG A 229 -15.45 17.20 3.36
N HIS A 230 -15.39 18.33 4.07
CA HIS A 230 -14.14 18.91 4.53
C HIS A 230 -13.40 18.00 5.53
N ALA A 231 -14.13 17.43 6.50
CA ALA A 231 -13.58 16.45 7.42
C ALA A 231 -13.07 15.21 6.67
N TYR A 232 -13.87 14.67 5.74
CA TYR A 232 -13.50 13.51 4.92
C TYR A 232 -12.23 13.76 4.10
N THR A 233 -12.16 14.91 3.42
CA THR A 233 -10.98 15.36 2.67
C THR A 233 -9.74 15.45 3.56
N THR A 234 -9.92 15.91 4.80
CA THR A 234 -8.83 15.99 5.78
C THR A 234 -8.37 14.60 6.19
N SER A 235 -9.29 13.66 6.39
CA SER A 235 -8.96 12.26 6.65
C SER A 235 -8.22 11.59 5.49
N MET A 236 -8.57 11.89 4.23
CA MET A 236 -7.82 11.40 3.05
C MET A 236 -6.35 11.86 3.09
N LEU A 237 -6.12 13.14 3.42
CA LEU A 237 -4.77 13.70 3.54
C LEU A 237 -3.97 13.06 4.68
N VAL A 238 -4.60 12.85 5.84
CA VAL A 238 -3.96 12.16 6.98
C VAL A 238 -3.62 10.72 6.59
N GLU A 239 -4.53 10.01 5.95
CA GLU A 239 -4.33 8.60 5.58
C GLU A 239 -3.19 8.45 4.56
N ILE A 240 -3.15 9.27 3.49
CA ILE A 240 -2.10 9.15 2.48
C ILE A 240 -0.71 9.52 3.04
N THR A 241 -0.62 10.55 3.89
CA THR A 241 0.65 10.96 4.50
C THR A 241 1.13 9.95 5.55
N TRP A 242 0.21 9.37 6.31
CA TRP A 242 0.51 8.26 7.22
C TRP A 242 1.03 7.05 6.46
N LEU A 243 0.37 6.67 5.35
CA LEU A 243 0.79 5.55 4.52
C LEU A 243 2.20 5.77 3.95
N ILE A 244 2.47 6.95 3.39
CA ILE A 244 3.78 7.30 2.83
C ILE A 244 4.87 7.18 3.91
N THR A 245 4.67 7.82 5.07
CA THR A 245 5.67 7.85 6.14
C THR A 245 5.88 6.47 6.77
N HIS A 246 4.81 5.69 6.91
CA HIS A 246 4.86 4.31 7.40
C HIS A 246 5.72 3.42 6.50
N PHE A 247 5.51 3.45 5.18
CA PHE A 247 6.35 2.65 4.27
C PHE A 247 7.74 3.25 4.09
N ASN A 248 7.86 4.57 3.91
CA ASN A 248 9.13 5.23 3.67
C ASN A 248 10.10 5.07 4.84
N GLY A 249 9.65 5.50 6.03
CA GLY A 249 10.50 5.58 7.22
C GLY A 249 10.55 4.27 7.99
N LEU A 250 9.38 3.71 8.33
CA LEU A 250 9.30 2.57 9.25
C LEU A 250 9.54 1.24 8.55
N LEU A 251 8.61 0.77 7.71
CA LEU A 251 8.64 -0.61 7.22
C LEU A 251 9.79 -0.87 6.24
N ASN A 252 9.99 -0.03 5.23
CA ASN A 252 11.04 -0.27 4.24
C ASN A 252 12.43 -0.30 4.90
N THR A 253 12.69 0.63 5.82
CA THR A 253 13.92 0.65 6.61
C THR A 253 14.03 -0.60 7.48
N TRP A 254 12.97 -0.94 8.22
CA TRP A 254 12.96 -2.08 9.13
C TRP A 254 13.20 -3.41 8.40
N PHE A 255 12.49 -3.67 7.31
CA PHE A 255 12.69 -4.87 6.49
C PHE A 255 14.10 -4.96 5.92
N THR A 256 14.63 -3.84 5.43
CA THR A 256 15.97 -3.78 4.85
C THR A 256 17.05 -4.01 5.90
N VAL A 257 16.91 -3.37 7.07
CA VAL A 257 17.84 -3.55 8.20
C VAL A 257 17.74 -4.96 8.77
N LEU A 258 16.56 -5.57 8.90
CA LEU A 258 16.46 -6.93 9.41
C LEU A 258 16.71 -8.00 8.34
N ARG A 259 16.78 -7.61 7.07
CA ARG A 259 16.83 -8.51 5.92
C ARG A 259 15.67 -9.51 5.94
N THR A 260 14.46 -9.01 6.21
CA THR A 260 13.25 -9.82 6.23
C THR A 260 13.10 -10.53 4.89
N THR A 261 12.93 -11.85 4.93
CA THR A 261 12.91 -12.70 3.73
C THR A 261 11.48 -13.04 3.30
N ASP A 262 11.30 -13.18 1.99
CA ASP A 262 10.09 -13.74 1.39
C ASP A 262 9.83 -15.18 1.87
N GLU A 263 8.57 -15.63 1.84
CA GLU A 263 8.17 -16.98 2.26
C GLU A 263 8.48 -17.97 1.12
N SER A 264 9.71 -18.52 1.15
CA SER A 264 10.34 -19.27 0.05
C SER A 264 10.31 -20.80 0.16
N SER A 265 9.72 -21.34 1.22
CA SER A 265 9.39 -22.77 1.36
C SER A 265 7.93 -22.87 1.75
N LEU A 266 7.30 -24.05 1.59
CA LEU A 266 6.10 -24.37 2.36
C LEU A 266 6.43 -24.01 3.81
N SER A 267 5.84 -22.92 4.31
CA SER A 267 5.84 -22.68 5.74
C SER A 267 5.19 -23.90 6.38
N GLU A 268 5.40 -24.12 7.69
CA GLU A 268 4.58 -25.08 8.44
C GLU A 268 3.05 -24.88 8.19
N ASP A 269 2.67 -23.68 7.73
CA ASP A 269 1.31 -23.27 7.41
C ASP A 269 0.94 -23.38 5.90
N GLY A 270 1.76 -24.03 5.06
CA GLY A 270 1.38 -24.49 3.72
C GLY A 270 1.32 -23.43 2.61
N VAL A 271 1.96 -22.26 2.76
CA VAL A 271 1.96 -21.19 1.74
C VAL A 271 3.34 -21.00 1.12
N GLU A 272 3.40 -21.01 -0.21
CA GLU A 272 4.58 -20.68 -1.01
C GLU A 272 4.40 -19.32 -1.69
N PHE A 273 4.72 -18.23 -0.98
CA PHE A 273 4.58 -16.88 -1.54
C PHE A 273 5.43 -16.68 -2.79
N VAL A 274 6.69 -17.13 -2.76
CA VAL A 274 7.61 -16.99 -3.91
C VAL A 274 7.06 -17.67 -5.16
N ALA A 275 6.43 -18.84 -5.02
CA ALA A 275 5.79 -19.53 -6.14
C ALA A 275 4.60 -18.74 -6.70
N ARG A 276 3.76 -18.16 -5.82
CA ARG A 276 2.64 -17.29 -6.24
C ARG A 276 3.16 -16.04 -6.95
N TYR A 277 4.18 -15.39 -6.40
CA TYR A 277 4.83 -14.23 -7.00
C TYR A 277 5.34 -14.54 -8.42
N ASN A 278 6.07 -15.64 -8.60
CA ASN A 278 6.61 -16.05 -9.90
C ASN A 278 5.53 -16.46 -10.91
N ARG A 279 4.38 -16.94 -10.43
CA ARG A 279 3.24 -17.30 -11.30
C ARG A 279 2.42 -16.08 -11.72
N ASP A 280 2.10 -15.20 -10.77
CA ASP A 280 1.02 -14.23 -10.94
C ASP A 280 1.52 -12.83 -11.34
N VAL A 281 2.72 -12.42 -10.91
CA VAL A 281 3.29 -11.11 -11.25
C VAL A 281 3.88 -11.16 -12.66
N PRO A 282 3.57 -10.21 -13.57
CA PRO A 282 4.13 -10.19 -14.93
C PRO A 282 5.67 -10.25 -14.98
N ALA A 283 6.20 -11.01 -15.94
CA ALA A 283 7.65 -11.22 -16.09
C ALA A 283 8.44 -9.92 -16.29
N SER A 284 7.86 -8.93 -16.96
CA SER A 284 8.39 -7.58 -17.12
C SER A 284 8.68 -6.91 -15.77
N ILE A 285 7.71 -6.94 -14.85
CA ILE A 285 7.84 -6.37 -13.50
C ILE A 285 8.88 -7.16 -12.69
N ARG A 286 8.86 -8.49 -12.79
CA ARG A 286 9.84 -9.33 -12.09
C ARG A 286 11.27 -9.03 -12.55
N ARG A 287 11.49 -8.84 -13.86
CA ARG A 287 12.79 -8.39 -14.40
C ARG A 287 13.22 -7.05 -13.83
N ARG A 288 12.35 -6.04 -13.85
CA ARG A 288 12.61 -4.71 -13.25
C ARG A 288 12.97 -4.84 -11.77
N ASN A 289 12.16 -5.57 -11.00
CA ASN A 289 12.40 -5.78 -9.58
C ASN A 289 13.74 -6.49 -9.32
N ASN A 290 14.06 -7.54 -10.08
CA ASN A 290 15.34 -8.25 -9.98
C ASN A 290 16.53 -7.33 -10.30
N ALA A 291 16.42 -6.46 -11.32
CA ALA A 291 17.47 -5.50 -11.66
C ALA A 291 17.74 -4.51 -10.52
N LEU A 292 16.69 -3.99 -9.87
CA LEU A 292 16.82 -3.10 -8.71
C LEU A 292 17.41 -3.78 -7.47
N LEU A 293 16.98 -5.02 -7.22
CA LEU A 293 17.39 -5.78 -6.02
C LEU A 293 18.79 -6.39 -6.13
N SER A 294 19.31 -6.59 -7.35
CA SER A 294 20.62 -7.19 -7.59
C SER A 294 21.79 -6.21 -7.48
N ARG A 295 21.53 -4.90 -7.44
CA ARG A 295 22.58 -3.90 -7.27
C ARG A 295 23.13 -3.98 -5.84
N ALA A 296 24.45 -3.86 -5.69
CA ALA A 296 25.02 -3.66 -4.36
C ALA A 296 24.44 -2.38 -3.72
N PRO A 297 24.29 -2.33 -2.39
CA PRO A 297 24.07 -1.06 -1.70
C PRO A 297 25.22 -0.08 -1.93
#